data_AF-A0A5A7P2Y7-F1
#
_entry.id   AF-A0A5A7P2Y7-F1
#
_cell.length_a   1.000
_cell.length_b   1.000
_cell.length_c   1.000
_cell.angle_alpha   90.00
_cell.angle_beta   90.00
_cell.angle_gamma   90.00
#
_symmetry.space_group_name_H-M   'P 1'
#
loop_
_entity.id
_entity.type
_entity.pdbx_description
1 polymer ?
#
loop_
_entity_poly.entity_id
_entity_poly.type
_entity_poly.pdbx_seq_one_letter_code
_entity_poly.pdbx_strand_id
1 'polypeptide(L)'
;MEVEECILSDQVRANGHTMSVTLSSGGQLQWGDRRLDMEKQVLGFSVEGLKIKIRSAVEAPAGICCSSGKSSLIRKTFTLELQSNSSVHIWSQKMQDYLDSLARPKRLFIFVNPFGGKKSASKIFVNDVKPLLDDANVEYTVQGSK
;
A
#
# COMPACT_ATOMS: atom_id res chain seq x y z
N MET A 1 -22.58 14.96 1.87
CA MET A 1 -21.34 15.09 1.08
C MET A 1 -20.31 15.57 2.08
N GLU A 2 -19.58 14.65 2.72
CA GLU A 2 -18.57 15.02 3.70
C GLU A 2 -17.46 15.75 2.96
N VAL A 3 -17.17 16.98 3.38
CA VAL A 3 -16.07 17.75 2.81
C VAL A 3 -14.80 17.15 3.39
N GLU A 4 -14.10 16.34 2.60
CA GLU A 4 -12.78 15.85 2.97
C GLU A 4 -11.81 17.05 3.03
N GLU A 5 -11.45 17.47 4.23
CA GLU A 5 -10.50 18.56 4.44
C GLU A 5 -9.07 18.08 4.18
N CYS A 6 -8.26 18.92 3.53
CA CYS A 6 -6.84 18.68 3.37
C CYS A 6 -6.13 18.88 4.72
N ILE A 7 -5.55 17.82 5.27
CA ILE A 7 -4.89 17.85 6.59
C ILE A 7 -3.37 18.03 6.49
N LEU A 8 -2.76 17.64 5.37
CA LEU A 8 -1.35 17.83 5.09
C LEU A 8 -1.15 18.19 3.61
N SER A 9 -0.22 19.10 3.37
CA SER A 9 0.23 19.49 2.03
C SER A 9 1.71 19.81 2.07
N ASP A 10 2.49 19.26 1.13
CA ASP A 10 3.92 19.54 1.00
C ASP A 10 4.37 19.43 -0.47
N GLN A 11 5.56 19.95 -0.78
CA GLN A 11 6.20 19.85 -2.08
C GLN A 11 7.17 18.67 -2.09
N VAL A 12 6.93 17.71 -2.97
CA VAL A 12 7.72 16.47 -3.07
C VAL A 12 8.25 16.27 -4.48
N ARG A 13 9.37 15.55 -4.58
CA ARG A 13 9.86 15.03 -5.86
C ARG A 13 9.29 13.63 -6.06
N ALA A 14 8.49 13.47 -7.11
CA ALA A 14 7.96 12.18 -7.56
C ALA A 14 8.26 12.00 -9.05
N ASN A 15 8.80 10.85 -9.44
CA ASN A 15 9.23 10.57 -10.82
C ASN A 15 10.18 11.64 -11.41
N GLY A 16 11.02 12.27 -10.58
CA GLY A 16 11.94 13.33 -11.01
C GLY A 16 11.33 14.73 -11.14
N HIS A 17 10.02 14.89 -10.90
CA HIS A 17 9.34 16.18 -10.96
C HIS A 17 8.93 16.66 -9.58
N THR A 18 9.11 17.96 -9.30
CA THR A 18 8.59 18.60 -8.09
C THR A 18 7.09 18.83 -8.25
N MET A 19 6.29 18.35 -7.31
CA MET A 19 4.84 18.53 -7.30
C MET A 19 4.31 18.58 -5.87
N SER A 20 3.13 19.16 -5.70
CA SER A 20 2.45 19.14 -4.41
C SER A 20 1.80 17.78 -4.17
N VAL A 21 2.03 17.23 -2.98
CA VAL A 21 1.28 16.08 -2.45
C VAL A 21 0.38 16.56 -1.33
N THR A 22 -0.84 16.03 -1.29
CA THR A 22 -1.84 16.32 -0.27
C THR A 22 -2.39 15.03 0.32
N LEU A 23 -2.72 15.07 1.60
CA LEU A 23 -3.44 14.02 2.32
C LEU A 23 -4.71 14.61 2.89
N SER A 24 -5.86 14.01 2.59
CA SER A 24 -7.16 14.39 3.16
C SER A 24 -7.45 13.67 4.49
N SER A 25 -8.38 14.21 5.27
CA SER A 25 -8.90 13.56 6.48
C SER A 25 -9.54 12.20 6.20
N GLY A 26 -10.10 12.00 5.00
CA GLY A 26 -10.65 10.74 4.52
C GLY A 26 -9.60 9.75 3.97
N GLY A 27 -8.31 10.01 4.18
CA GLY A 27 -7.24 9.11 3.73
C GLY A 27 -6.98 9.14 2.23
N GLN A 28 -7.35 10.23 1.56
CA GLN A 28 -7.09 10.40 0.15
C GLN A 28 -5.70 11.02 -0.03
N LEU A 29 -4.80 10.28 -0.68
CA LEU A 29 -3.48 10.78 -1.04
C LEU A 29 -3.47 11.21 -2.51
N GLN A 30 -3.13 12.45 -2.79
CA GLN A 30 -3.12 12.98 -4.15
C GLN A 30 -1.82 13.73 -4.47
N TRP A 31 -1.23 13.45 -5.64
CA TRP A 31 -0.07 14.18 -6.17
C TRP A 31 -0.09 14.15 -7.70
N GLY A 32 0.04 15.33 -8.33
CA GLY A 32 -0.17 15.47 -9.78
C GLY A 32 -1.52 14.90 -10.20
N ASP A 33 -1.52 14.04 -11.23
CA ASP A 33 -2.72 13.36 -11.73
C ASP A 33 -3.02 12.03 -11.00
N ARG A 34 -2.27 11.71 -9.93
CA ARG A 34 -2.43 10.45 -9.19
C ARG A 34 -3.22 10.67 -7.92
N ARG A 35 -4.13 9.74 -7.65
CA ARG A 35 -4.91 9.64 -6.41
C ARG A 35 -4.85 8.20 -5.90
N LEU A 36 -4.65 8.05 -4.60
CA LEU A 36 -4.75 6.78 -3.88
C LEU A 36 -5.69 6.91 -2.69
N ASP A 37 -6.52 5.89 -2.51
CA ASP A 37 -7.30 5.68 -1.29
C ASP A 37 -6.44 4.86 -0.30
N MET A 38 -6.10 5.44 0.84
CA MET A 38 -5.25 4.77 1.84
C MET A 38 -5.91 3.53 2.43
N GLU A 39 -7.24 3.52 2.57
CA GLU A 39 -7.98 2.38 3.12
C GLU A 39 -8.02 1.22 2.13
N LYS A 40 -8.25 1.50 0.84
CA LYS A 40 -8.49 0.45 -0.16
C LYS A 40 -7.23 0.02 -0.91
N GLN A 41 -6.33 0.95 -1.19
CA GLN A 41 -5.24 0.72 -2.16
C GLN A 41 -3.86 0.68 -1.50
N VAL A 42 -3.64 1.38 -0.40
CA VAL A 42 -2.34 1.37 0.28
C VAL A 42 -2.24 0.17 1.21
N LEU A 43 -1.25 -0.70 0.98
CA LEU A 43 -0.94 -1.83 1.85
C LEU A 43 -0.14 -1.38 3.07
N GLY A 44 0.90 -0.58 2.82
CA GLY A 44 1.77 -0.02 3.84
C GLY A 44 2.82 0.90 3.23
N PHE A 45 3.72 1.44 4.06
CA PHE A 45 4.81 2.28 3.59
C PHE A 45 6.12 2.00 4.33
N SER A 46 7.23 2.52 3.83
CA SER A 46 8.52 2.56 4.52
C SER A 46 9.22 3.90 4.27
N VAL A 47 10.13 4.24 5.16
CA VAL A 47 10.91 5.48 5.10
C VAL A 47 12.39 5.12 4.89
N GLU A 48 13.02 5.73 3.89
CA GLU A 48 14.44 5.58 3.56
C GLU A 48 15.07 6.97 3.36
N GLY A 49 15.66 7.51 4.44
CA GLY A 49 16.15 8.89 4.44
C GLY A 49 15.02 9.88 4.18
N LEU A 50 15.11 10.66 3.10
CA LEU A 50 14.09 11.62 2.69
C LEU A 50 12.97 11.03 1.83
N LYS A 51 12.99 9.71 1.58
CA LYS A 51 12.07 9.04 0.68
C LYS A 51 11.04 8.23 1.45
N ILE A 52 9.76 8.46 1.16
CA ILE A 52 8.65 7.63 1.61
C ILE A 52 8.26 6.72 0.45
N LYS A 53 8.37 5.40 0.65
CA LYS A 53 7.94 4.37 -0.30
C LYS A 53 6.59 3.84 0.11
N ILE A 54 5.57 4.07 -0.72
CA ILE A 54 4.19 3.65 -0.49
C ILE A 54 3.95 2.40 -1.33
N ARG A 55 3.70 1.27 -0.67
CA ARG A 55 3.39 -0.02 -1.29
C ARG A 55 1.88 -0.15 -1.41
N SER A 56 1.39 -0.40 -2.61
CA SER A 56 -0.03 -0.36 -2.94
C SER A 56 -0.45 -1.48 -3.88
N ALA A 57 -1.74 -1.80 -3.88
CA ALA A 57 -2.40 -2.61 -4.88
C ALA A 57 -3.37 -1.73 -5.65
N VAL A 58 -3.09 -1.49 -6.94
CA VAL A 58 -3.89 -0.63 -7.81
C VAL A 58 -4.41 -1.42 -8.99
N GLU A 59 -5.52 -1.01 -9.58
CA GLU A 59 -6.01 -1.64 -10.80
C GLU A 59 -5.00 -1.45 -11.94
N ALA A 60 -4.77 -2.51 -12.71
CA ALA A 60 -4.02 -2.42 -13.94
C ALA A 60 -4.70 -1.42 -14.90
N PRO A 61 -3.92 -0.61 -15.63
CA PRO A 61 -4.51 0.21 -16.69
C PRO A 61 -5.24 -0.72 -17.67
N ALA A 62 -6.44 -0.32 -18.10
CA ALA A 62 -7.26 -1.09 -19.02
C ALA A 62 -6.43 -1.48 -20.27
N GLY A 63 -6.11 -2.78 -20.38
CA GLY A 63 -5.46 -3.34 -21.54
C GLY A 63 -6.47 -3.57 -22.67
N ILE A 64 -6.01 -3.51 -23.91
CA ILE A 64 -6.80 -3.68 -25.15
C ILE A 64 -7.29 -5.14 -25.37
N CYS A 65 -7.17 -6.06 -24.40
CA CYS A 65 -7.41 -7.50 -24.66
C CYS A 65 -8.66 -8.07 -23.97
N CYS A 66 -9.51 -8.68 -24.80
CA CYS A 66 -10.81 -9.30 -24.54
C CYS A 66 -10.79 -10.44 -23.49
N SER A 67 -10.72 -10.10 -22.21
CA SER A 67 -11.04 -11.03 -21.13
C SER A 67 -12.05 -10.39 -20.19
N SER A 68 -13.23 -11.00 -20.17
CA SER A 68 -14.43 -10.52 -19.48
C SER A 68 -14.19 -10.33 -17.99
N GLY A 69 -14.22 -9.08 -17.52
CA GLY A 69 -14.86 -8.70 -16.25
C GLY A 69 -14.10 -8.82 -14.93
N LYS A 70 -12.75 -8.85 -14.89
CA LYS A 70 -12.02 -8.65 -13.62
C LYS A 70 -10.86 -7.69 -13.81
N SER A 71 -10.92 -6.52 -13.17
CA SER A 71 -9.75 -5.64 -13.04
C SER A 71 -8.66 -6.42 -12.30
N SER A 72 -7.50 -6.60 -12.95
CA SER A 72 -6.36 -7.25 -12.30
C SER A 72 -5.69 -6.23 -11.40
N LEU A 73 -5.67 -6.50 -10.09
CA LEU A 73 -4.89 -5.69 -9.15
C LEU A 73 -3.40 -5.98 -9.35
N ILE A 74 -2.61 -4.92 -9.51
CA ILE A 74 -1.16 -4.98 -9.63
C ILE A 74 -0.52 -4.34 -8.40
N ARG A 75 0.52 -4.99 -7.86
CA ARG A 75 1.36 -4.41 -6.81
C ARG A 75 2.21 -3.30 -7.41
N LYS A 76 2.17 -2.12 -6.80
CA LYS A 76 2.94 -0.95 -7.23
C LYS A 76 3.50 -0.20 -6.04
N THR A 77 4.75 0.23 -6.18
CA THR A 77 5.41 1.09 -5.19
C THR A 77 5.54 2.49 -5.76
N PHE A 78 5.08 3.48 -5.01
CA PHE A 78 5.27 4.89 -5.29
C PHE A 78 6.30 5.47 -4.34
N THR A 79 7.20 6.31 -4.85
CA THR A 79 8.23 6.95 -4.03
C THR A 79 8.01 8.46 -4.04
N LEU A 80 7.84 9.04 -2.85
CA LEU A 80 7.77 10.47 -2.64
C LEU A 80 9.04 10.91 -1.92
N GLU A 81 9.82 11.80 -2.52
CA GLU A 81 11.00 12.39 -1.90
C GLU A 81 10.66 13.77 -1.35
N LEU A 82 10.76 13.92 -0.03
CA LEU A 82 10.46 15.16 0.67
C LEU A 82 11.71 16.04 0.79
N GLN A 83 11.51 17.32 1.08
CA GLN A 83 12.60 18.31 1.14
C GLN A 83 13.31 18.38 2.49
N SER A 84 12.69 17.85 3.56
CA SER A 84 13.23 17.93 4.92
C SER A 84 12.92 16.69 5.76
N ASN A 85 13.77 16.39 6.74
CA ASN A 85 13.52 15.30 7.69
C ASN A 85 12.29 15.56 8.57
N SER A 86 12.02 16.82 8.92
CA SER A 86 10.81 17.21 9.65
C SER A 86 9.55 16.88 8.86
N SER A 87 9.54 17.18 7.56
CA SER A 87 8.42 16.81 6.68
C SER A 87 8.23 15.30 6.64
N VAL A 88 9.30 14.54 6.45
CA VAL A 88 9.25 13.07 6.43
C VAL A 88 8.63 12.52 7.70
N HIS A 89 9.04 13.06 8.86
CA HIS A 89 8.52 12.63 10.15
C HIS A 89 7.03 12.94 10.33
N ILE A 90 6.59 14.15 9.96
CA ILE A 90 5.18 14.53 10.05
C ILE A 90 4.32 13.66 9.11
N TRP A 91 4.78 13.45 7.88
CA TRP A 91 4.07 12.64 6.90
C TRP A 91 4.01 11.16 7.30
N SER A 92 5.13 10.58 7.75
CA SER A 92 5.15 9.19 8.18
C SER A 92 4.26 8.98 9.40
N GLN A 93 4.25 9.90 10.37
CA GLN A 93 3.39 9.83 11.53
C GLN A 93 1.91 9.89 11.13
N LYS A 94 1.50 10.88 10.31
CA LYS A 94 0.09 11.00 9.91
C LYS A 94 -0.40 9.84 9.06
N MET A 95 0.44 9.32 8.17
CA MET A 95 0.11 8.12 7.41
C MET A 95 -0.02 6.89 8.31
N GLN A 96 0.87 6.74 9.30
CA GLN A 96 0.82 5.65 10.27
C GLN A 96 -0.44 5.74 11.12
N ASP A 97 -0.75 6.91 11.67
CA ASP A 97 -1.96 7.17 12.46
C ASP A 97 -3.22 6.79 11.68
N TYR A 98 -3.30 7.19 10.41
CA TYR A 98 -4.43 6.83 9.55
C TYR A 98 -4.52 5.31 9.35
N LEU A 99 -3.43 4.63 8.99
CA LEU A 99 -3.44 3.19 8.77
C LEU A 99 -3.77 2.39 10.04
N ASP A 100 -3.36 2.90 11.21
CA ASP A 100 -3.66 2.27 12.50
C ASP A 100 -5.14 2.46 12.89
N SER A 101 -5.75 3.58 12.50
CA SER A 101 -7.19 3.82 12.69
C SER A 101 -8.09 2.84 11.92
N LEU A 102 -7.58 2.22 10.84
CA LEU A 102 -8.30 1.23 10.04
C LEU A 102 -8.45 -0.14 10.71
N ALA A 103 -7.95 -0.30 11.95
CA ALA A 103 -8.00 -1.54 12.73
C ALA A 103 -7.42 -2.77 11.99
N ARG A 104 -6.44 -2.56 11.11
CA ARG A 104 -5.80 -3.64 10.35
C ARG A 104 -4.97 -4.55 11.28
N PRO A 105 -5.05 -5.88 11.13
CA PRO A 105 -4.31 -6.81 11.96
C PRO A 105 -2.80 -6.65 11.74
N LYS A 106 -2.03 -6.59 12.83
CA LYS A 106 -0.56 -6.50 12.81
C LYS A 106 0.14 -7.85 12.89
N ARG A 107 -0.58 -8.88 13.37
CA ARG A 107 -0.07 -10.23 13.61
C ARG A 107 -1.08 -11.27 13.17
N LEU A 108 -0.67 -12.26 12.38
CA LEU A 108 -1.52 -13.36 11.92
C LEU A 108 -0.90 -14.72 12.22
N PHE A 109 -1.73 -15.69 12.60
CA PHE A 109 -1.35 -17.11 12.62
C PHE A 109 -2.05 -17.80 11.45
N ILE A 110 -1.29 -18.35 10.51
CA ILE A 110 -1.78 -18.82 9.21
C ILE A 110 -1.56 -20.33 9.10
N PHE A 111 -2.64 -21.06 8.87
CA PHE A 111 -2.57 -22.48 8.52
C PHE A 111 -2.49 -22.64 7.01
N VAL A 112 -1.45 -23.33 6.52
CA VAL A 112 -1.30 -23.66 5.11
C VAL A 112 -1.38 -25.17 4.96
N ASN A 113 -2.41 -25.66 4.27
CA ASN A 113 -2.50 -27.07 3.88
C ASN A 113 -1.68 -27.28 2.59
N PRO A 114 -0.52 -27.96 2.63
CA PRO A 114 0.36 -28.11 1.47
C PRO A 114 -0.30 -28.89 0.32
N PHE A 115 -1.31 -29.73 0.60
CA PHE A 115 -2.01 -30.52 -0.42
C PHE A 115 -3.13 -29.75 -1.13
N GLY A 116 -3.51 -28.58 -0.62
CA GLY A 116 -4.52 -27.72 -1.21
C GLY A 116 -4.15 -27.21 -2.62
N GLY A 117 -5.17 -26.89 -3.42
CA GLY A 117 -4.98 -26.28 -4.74
C GLY A 117 -4.13 -27.13 -5.69
N LYS A 118 -4.34 -28.45 -5.75
CA LYS A 118 -3.50 -29.39 -6.51
C LYS A 118 -2.03 -29.40 -6.02
N LYS A 119 -1.82 -29.42 -4.70
CA LYS A 119 -0.51 -29.38 -4.04
C LYS A 119 0.32 -28.11 -4.30
N SER A 120 -0.35 -27.00 -4.61
CA SER A 120 0.32 -25.72 -4.91
C SER A 120 0.18 -24.67 -3.80
N ALA A 121 -0.59 -24.94 -2.75
CA ALA A 121 -0.88 -23.99 -1.68
C ALA A 121 0.39 -23.37 -1.05
N SER A 122 1.42 -24.17 -0.77
CA SER A 122 2.69 -23.65 -0.23
C SER A 122 3.38 -22.70 -1.20
N LYS A 123 3.33 -23.00 -2.51
CA LYS A 123 3.90 -22.15 -3.55
C LYS A 123 3.12 -20.84 -3.70
N ILE A 124 1.79 -20.90 -3.69
CA ILE A 124 0.91 -19.73 -3.72
C ILE A 124 1.16 -18.85 -2.48
N PHE A 125 1.30 -19.46 -1.30
CA PHE A 125 1.58 -18.71 -0.09
C PHE A 125 2.90 -17.93 -0.23
N VAL A 126 3.98 -18.57 -0.66
CA VAL A 126 5.30 -17.92 -0.78
C VAL A 126 5.31 -16.85 -1.88
N ASN A 127 4.70 -17.13 -3.03
CA ASN A 127 4.82 -16.28 -4.21
C ASN A 127 3.81 -15.13 -4.24
N ASP A 128 2.59 -15.36 -3.74
CA ASP A 128 1.46 -14.45 -3.96
C ASP A 128 0.98 -13.82 -2.64
N VAL A 129 0.90 -14.60 -1.55
CA VAL A 129 0.36 -14.13 -0.27
C VAL A 129 1.42 -13.42 0.57
N LYS A 130 2.56 -14.07 0.79
CA LYS A 130 3.67 -13.57 1.62
C LYS A 130 4.07 -12.15 1.21
N PRO A 131 4.26 -11.82 -0.08
CA PRO A 131 4.67 -10.47 -0.45
C PRO A 131 3.63 -9.38 -0.12
N LEU A 132 2.34 -9.73 -0.08
CA LEU A 132 1.28 -8.79 0.34
C LEU A 132 1.33 -8.54 1.85
N LEU A 133 1.58 -9.59 2.64
CA LEU A 133 1.76 -9.48 4.09
C LEU A 133 3.01 -8.66 4.43
N ASP A 134 4.12 -8.92 3.74
CA ASP A 134 5.36 -8.17 3.88
C ASP A 134 5.14 -6.69 3.51
N ASP A 135 4.46 -6.39 2.40
CA ASP A 135 4.16 -5.01 1.98
C ASP A 135 3.29 -4.26 3.01
N ALA A 136 2.33 -4.96 3.62
CA ALA A 136 1.47 -4.43 4.66
C ALA A 136 2.13 -4.37 6.05
N ASN A 137 3.38 -4.81 6.17
CA ASN A 137 4.12 -4.91 7.43
C ASN A 137 3.36 -5.71 8.50
N VAL A 138 2.74 -6.81 8.07
CA VAL A 138 2.03 -7.75 8.95
C VAL A 138 3.00 -8.85 9.35
N GLU A 139 3.22 -9.02 10.65
CA GLU A 139 3.96 -10.17 11.18
C GLU A 139 3.08 -11.42 11.06
N TYR A 140 3.68 -12.57 10.76
CA TYR A 140 2.91 -13.80 10.69
C TYR A 140 3.72 -15.02 11.11
N THR A 141 2.99 -16.03 11.60
CA THR A 141 3.50 -17.38 11.82
C THR A 141 2.73 -18.35 10.94
N VAL A 142 3.44 -19.25 10.25
CA VAL A 142 2.83 -20.24 9.36
C VAL A 142 2.94 -21.63 9.96
N GLN A 143 1.83 -22.35 10.04
CA GLN A 143 1.79 -23.77 10.39
C GLN A 143 1.36 -24.59 9.17
N GLY A 144 2.24 -25.49 8.74
CA GLY A 144 1.89 -26.51 7.75
C GLY A 144 1.14 -27.67 8.40
N SER A 145 0.03 -28.11 7.83
CA SER A 145 -0.53 -29.43 8.16
C SER A 145 0.32 -30.51 7.50
N LYS A 146 0.76 -31.51 8.27
CA LYS A 146 1.44 -32.70 7.73
C LYS A 146 0.45 -33.62 7.05
#